data_AF-D3YYX2-F1
#
_entry.id   AF-D3YYX2-F1
#
_cell.length_a   1.000
_cell.length_b   1.000
_cell.length_c   1.000
_cell.angle_alpha   90.00
_cell.angle_beta   90.00
_cell.angle_gamma   90.00
#
_symmetry.space_group_name_H-M   'P 1'
#
loop_
_entity.id
_entity.type
_entity.pdbx_description
1 polymer ?
#
loop_
_entity_poly.entity_id
_entity_poly.type
_entity_poly.pdbx_seq_one_letter_code
_entity_poly.pdbx_strand_id
1 'polypeptide(L)' 'MEYMAESIEHSPGHILCCECGVPISPNPANICVACLRSKVDISQGVPKQVSISFCKQCQRYFQPPASWVQCALESR' A
#
# COMPACT_ATOMS: atom_id res chain seq x y z
N MET A 1 49.64 -25.89 -0.09
CA MET A 1 49.42 -24.60 0.59
C MET A 1 48.01 -24.18 0.21
N GLU A 2 47.03 -24.68 0.95
CA GLU A 2 45.62 -24.42 0.70
C GLU A 2 45.30 -23.04 1.29
N TYR A 3 45.01 -22.08 0.42
CA TYR A 3 44.58 -20.75 0.83
C TYR A 3 43.10 -20.84 1.21
N MET A 4 42.81 -20.68 2.51
CA MET A 4 41.44 -20.55 2.99
C MET A 4 40.93 -19.16 2.57
N ALA A 5 39.95 -19.11 1.66
CA ALA A 5 39.25 -17.88 1.34
C ALA A 5 38.28 -17.56 2.48
N GLU A 6 38.67 -16.67 3.39
CA GLU A 6 37.75 -16.10 4.37
C GLU A 6 36.66 -15.30 3.66
N SER A 7 35.42 -15.77 3.80
CA SER A 7 34.23 -15.08 3.32
C SER A 7 33.95 -13.87 4.21
N ILE A 8 34.25 -12.67 3.72
CA ILE A 8 33.92 -11.41 4.41
C ILE A 8 32.39 -11.26 4.41
N GLU A 9 31.75 -11.50 5.55
CA GLU A 9 30.34 -11.20 5.76
C GLU A 9 30.19 -9.68 5.91
N HIS A 10 29.83 -9.02 4.81
CA HIS A 10 29.57 -7.59 4.80
C HIS A 10 28.22 -7.34 5.50
N SER A 11 28.25 -7.02 6.80
CA SER A 11 27.05 -6.59 7.52
C SER A 11 26.51 -5.32 6.85
N PRO A 12 25.23 -5.28 6.42
CA PRO A 12 24.68 -4.07 5.82
C PRO A 12 24.74 -2.94 6.85
N GLY A 13 25.48 -1.87 6.54
CA GLY A 13 25.57 -0.69 7.39
C GLY A 13 24.19 -0.10 7.64
N HIS A 14 23.97 0.46 8.84
CA HIS A 14 22.74 1.17 9.18
C HIS A 14 22.92 2.67 8.98
N ILE A 15 21.86 3.33 8.49
CA ILE A 15 21.77 4.79 8.39
C ILE A 15 20.67 5.31 9.32
N LEU A 16 20.69 6.59 9.66
CA LEU A 16 19.60 7.22 10.40
C LEU A 16 18.52 7.72 9.42
N CYS A 17 17.25 7.50 9.76
CA CYS A 17 16.13 8.09 9.04
C CYS A 17 16.22 9.62 9.09
N CYS A 18 16.12 10.29 7.93
CA CYS A 18 16.28 11.75 7.84
C CYS A 18 15.20 12.57 8.58
N GLU A 19 14.05 11.95 8.91
CA GLU A 19 12.94 12.60 9.60
C GLU A 19 12.93 12.42 11.12
N CYS A 20 13.10 11.19 11.60
CA CYS A 20 12.94 10.85 13.02
C CYS A 20 14.21 10.30 13.69
N GLY A 21 15.29 10.09 12.93
CA GLY A 21 16.57 9.62 13.47
C GLY A 21 16.64 8.14 13.86
N VAL A 22 15.61 7.34 13.61
CA VAL A 22 15.65 5.89 13.88
C VAL A 22 16.67 5.18 12.96
N PRO A 23 17.48 4.22 13.46
CA PRO A 23 18.38 3.45 12.62
C PRO A 23 17.59 2.53 11.67
N ILE A 24 17.91 2.58 10.39
CA ILE A 24 17.28 1.79 9.30
C ILE A 24 18.34 1.18 8.38
N SER A 25 17.95 0.16 7.62
CA SER A 25 18.74 -0.28 6.47
C SER A 25 18.66 0.79 5.36
N PRO A 26 19.77 1.11 4.67
CA PRO A 26 19.80 2.13 3.64
C PRO A 26 18.80 1.85 2.53
N ASN A 27 18.04 2.87 2.16
CA ASN A 27 17.08 2.83 1.08
C ASN A 27 17.13 4.14 0.27
N PRO A 28 16.64 4.18 -0.98
CA PRO A 28 16.73 5.37 -1.84
C PRO A 28 16.08 6.63 -1.27
N ALA A 29 15.11 6.47 -0.35
CA ALA A 29 14.42 7.58 0.28
C ALA A 29 15.10 8.06 1.58
N ASN A 30 16.04 7.28 2.15
CA ASN A 30 16.63 7.49 3.48
C ASN A 30 15.59 7.74 4.59
N ILE A 31 14.38 7.19 4.43
CA ILE A 31 13.22 7.40 5.30
C ILE A 31 12.77 6.04 5.85
N CYS A 32 12.37 6.00 7.13
CA CYS A 32 11.79 4.80 7.74
C CYS A 32 10.34 4.59 7.29
N VAL A 33 9.86 3.34 7.35
CA VAL A 33 8.51 2.97 6.91
C VAL A 33 7.41 3.77 7.64
N ALA A 34 7.61 4.10 8.91
CA ALA A 34 6.65 4.89 9.68
C ALA A 34 6.51 6.32 9.16
N CYS A 35 7.63 7.03 8.97
CA CYS A 35 7.64 8.38 8.42
C CYS A 35 7.12 8.40 6.97
N LEU A 36 7.43 7.39 6.16
CA LEU A 36 6.92 7.28 4.80
C LEU A 36 5.39 7.17 4.78
N ARG A 37 4.80 6.30 5.61
CA ARG A 37 3.34 6.13 5.74
C ARG A 37 2.63 7.40 6.21
N SER A 38 3.29 8.22 7.04
CA SER A 38 2.70 9.49 7.48
C SER A 38 2.71 10.58 6.41
N LYS A 39 3.63 10.52 5.44
CA LYS A 39 3.79 11.56 4.42
C LYS A 39 3.13 11.23 3.09
N VAL A 40 3.09 9.94 2.73
CA VAL A 40 2.59 9.48 1.44
C VAL A 40 1.29 8.73 1.64
N ASP A 41 0.19 9.39 1.27
CA ASP A 41 -1.12 8.75 1.20
C ASP A 41 -1.44 8.37 -0.26
N ILE A 42 -1.39 7.07 -0.53
CA ILE A 42 -1.70 6.51 -1.86
C ILE A 42 -3.20 6.53 -2.18
N SER A 43 -4.06 6.79 -1.19
CA SER A 43 -5.52 6.88 -1.36
C SER A 43 -6.01 8.29 -1.65
N GLN A 44 -5.09 9.27 -1.76
CA GLN A 44 -5.43 10.64 -2.14
C GLN A 44 -6.21 10.67 -3.46
N GLY A 45 -7.36 11.34 -3.45
CA GLY A 45 -8.27 11.41 -4.59
C GLY A 45 -9.28 10.26 -4.70
N VAL A 46 -9.18 9.20 -3.90
CA VAL A 46 -10.17 8.13 -3.86
C VAL A 46 -11.30 8.50 -2.89
N PRO A 47 -12.57 8.58 -3.35
CA PRO A 47 -13.68 8.90 -2.46
C PRO A 47 -13.89 7.77 -1.43
N LYS A 48 -13.98 8.14 -0.15
CA LYS A 48 -14.23 7.18 0.95
C LYS A 48 -15.68 6.71 1.03
N GLN A 49 -16.59 7.42 0.37
CA GLN A 49 -18.01 7.12 0.33
C GLN A 49 -18.55 7.43 -1.07
N VAL A 50 -19.45 6.56 -1.54
CA VAL A 50 -20.16 6.70 -2.81
C VAL A 50 -21.63 6.34 -2.58
N SER A 51 -22.51 7.01 -3.32
CA SER A 51 -23.95 6.68 -3.35
C SER A 51 -24.22 5.71 -4.50
N ILE A 52 -24.95 4.63 -4.23
CA ILE A 52 -25.35 3.64 -5.22
C ILE A 52 -26.88 3.53 -5.21
N SER A 53 -27.50 3.62 -6.38
CA SER A 53 -28.95 3.48 -6.52
C SER A 53 -29.35 2.00 -6.57
N PHE A 54 -30.28 1.60 -5.70
CA PHE A 54 -30.82 0.24 -5.63
C PHE A 54 -32.34 0.25 -5.79
N CYS A 55 -32.86 -0.60 -6.69
CA CYS A 55 -34.29 -0.77 -6.90
C CYS A 55 -34.81 -1.97 -6.11
N LYS A 56 -35.69 -1.72 -5.12
CA LYS A 56 -36.30 -2.77 -4.27
C LYS A 56 -37.20 -3.75 -5.05
N GLN A 57 -37.83 -3.28 -6.11
CA GLN A 57 -38.81 -4.07 -6.87
C GLN A 57 -38.14 -5.04 -7.85
N CYS A 58 -37.04 -4.61 -8.46
CA CYS A 58 -36.27 -5.42 -9.42
C CYS A 58 -35.08 -6.14 -8.78
N GLN A 59 -34.73 -5.81 -7.53
CA GLN A 59 -33.53 -6.26 -6.82
C GLN A 59 -32.24 -6.04 -7.64
N ARG A 60 -32.10 -4.84 -8.23
CA ARG A 60 -30.97 -4.47 -9.09
C ARG A 60 -30.27 -3.22 -8.60
N TYR A 61 -28.96 -3.17 -8.84
CA TYR A 61 -28.12 -2.02 -8.62
C TYR A 61 -27.88 -1.27 -9.93
N PHE A 62 -27.93 0.05 -9.86
CA PHE A 62 -27.61 0.92 -11.01
C PHE A 62 -26.10 1.05 -11.14
N GLN A 63 -25.59 0.64 -12.30
CA GLN A 63 -24.23 0.88 -12.74
C GLN A 63 -24.27 1.98 -13.82
N PRO A 64 -23.82 3.21 -13.50
CA PRO A 64 -23.72 4.28 -14.48
C PRO A 64 -22.88 3.84 -15.69
N PRO A 65 -23.21 4.28 -16.92
CA PRO A 65 -24.17 5.36 -17.25
C PRO A 65 -25.64 4.95 -17.43
N ALA A 66 -25.97 3.67 -17.68
CA ALA A 66 -27.35 3.27 -17.95
C ALA A 66 -27.71 1.82 -17.56
N SER A 67 -26.76 1.04 -17.07
CA SER A 67 -26.95 -0.41 -16.84
C SER A 67 -27.53 -0.71 -15.46
N TRP A 68 -28.32 -1.77 -15.37
CA TRP A 68 -28.85 -2.31 -14.11
C TRP A 68 -28.42 -3.77 -13.96
N VAL A 69 -27.71 -4.07 -12.88
CA VAL A 69 -27.14 -5.39 -12.61
C VAL A 69 -27.86 -6.02 -11.44
N GLN A 70 -28.25 -7.28 -11.59
CA GLN A 70 -28.77 -8.08 -10.49
C GLN A 70 -27.59 -8.73 -9.78
N CYS A 71 -27.40 -8.39 -8.50
CA CYS A 71 -26.39 -8.99 -7.65
C CYS A 71 -26.95 -9.15 -6.23
N ALA A 72 -26.64 -10.29 -5.61
CA ALA A 72 -26.89 -10.48 -4.18
C ALA A 72 -25.84 -9.69 -3.38
N LEU A 73 -26.15 -9.39 -2.11
CA LEU A 73 -25.12 -8.90 -1.19
C LEU A 73 -23.99 -9.94 -1.12
N GLU A 74 -22.74 -9.47 -1.10
CA GLU A 74 -21.54 -10.32 -1.05
C GLU A 74 -21.34 -11.22 -2.28
N SER A 75 -21.94 -10.86 -3.43
CA SER A 75 -21.67 -11.53 -4.70
C SER A 75 -20.19 -11.38 -5.11
N ARG A 76 -19.61 -12.47 -5.64
CA ARG A 76 -18.21 -12.57 -6.06
C ARG A 76 -17.96 -11.97 -7.45
#